data_AF-G6C1M2-F1
#
_entry.id   AF-G6C1M2-F1
#
_cell.length_a   1.000
_cell.length_b   1.000
_cell.length_c   1.000
_cell.angle_alpha   90.00
_cell.angle_beta   90.00
_cell.angle_gamma   90.00
#
_symmetry.space_group_name_H-M   'P 1'
#
loop_
_entity.id
_entity.type
_entity.pdbx_description
1 polymer ?
#
loop_
_entity_poly.entity_id
_entity_poly.type
_entity_poly.pdbx_seq_one_letter_code
_entity_poly.pdbx_strand_id
1 'polypeptide(L)'
;FFIALFSIITLKTINIFFNPLSVILIIGYIYISLFYISAEKIVIREDYLIIQALGNKEKVLYSKKIFLDEIKKIYFKDAFGISLMLDPGILNYLFNSKQKFMKIETDRKTYSFGLFLEHNDFLKINTILLLKLKEYADKKIMLNKVRKKQEELSVIYNLEIEERYKKVLNIILDEKKIILSKKDGCCVVNISNESIKDLEISKDMNFEEIDFYVFYVNYLSKKEYENKKVLVGYNGTDGKEVTMSKFKEDINEIRDSRSTFKN
;
A
#
# COMPACT_ATOMS: atom_id res chain seq x y z
N PHE A 1 -5.13 -18.58 44.47
CA PHE A 1 -5.32 -20.03 44.30
C PHE A 1 -6.09 -20.64 45.47
N PHE A 2 -5.62 -20.48 46.72
CA PHE A 2 -6.30 -20.98 47.92
C PHE A 2 -7.74 -20.48 48.12
N ILE A 3 -8.02 -19.20 47.87
CA ILE A 3 -9.38 -18.62 48.03
C ILE A 3 -10.36 -19.10 46.95
N ALA A 4 -9.88 -19.31 45.71
CA ALA A 4 -10.69 -19.84 44.62
C ALA A 4 -11.04 -21.32 44.84
N LEU A 5 -10.11 -22.10 45.39
CA LEU A 5 -10.33 -23.50 45.75
C LEU A 5 -11.38 -23.63 46.86
N PHE A 6 -11.34 -22.74 47.86
CA PHE A 6 -12.33 -22.70 48.94
C PHE A 6 -13.74 -22.38 48.43
N SER A 7 -13.86 -21.46 47.46
CA SER A 7 -15.14 -21.10 46.82
C SER A 7 -15.74 -22.22 45.95
N ILE A 8 -14.92 -22.99 45.23
CA ILE A 8 -15.38 -24.12 44.40
C ILE A 8 -15.87 -25.28 45.27
N ILE A 9 -15.20 -25.53 46.40
CA ILE A 9 -15.59 -26.57 47.37
C ILE A 9 -16.94 -26.23 48.01
N THR A 10 -17.21 -24.96 48.32
CA THR A 10 -18.50 -24.53 48.88
C THR A 10 -19.64 -24.46 47.85
N LEU A 11 -19.34 -24.19 46.58
CA LEU A 11 -20.33 -24.20 45.48
C LEU A 11 -20.82 -25.61 45.11
N LYS A 12 -19.96 -26.63 45.23
CA LYS A 12 -20.32 -28.01 44.88
C LYS A 12 -21.16 -28.70 45.96
N THR A 13 -21.12 -28.20 47.20
CA THR A 13 -21.84 -28.79 48.34
C THR A 13 -23.22 -28.18 48.58
N ILE A 14 -23.55 -27.03 47.96
CA ILE A 14 -24.79 -26.31 48.23
C ILE A 14 -25.56 -26.12 46.93
N ASN A 15 -26.64 -26.91 46.77
CA ASN A 15 -27.70 -26.63 45.81
C ASN A 15 -28.12 -25.16 45.95
N ILE A 16 -27.94 -24.42 44.86
CA ILE A 16 -27.87 -22.96 44.76
C ILE A 16 -29.11 -22.26 45.36
N PHE A 17 -28.90 -21.49 46.43
CA PHE A 17 -29.66 -20.27 46.69
C PHE A 17 -28.74 -19.10 46.36
N PHE A 18 -29.13 -18.26 45.40
CA PHE A 18 -28.47 -16.98 45.13
C PHE A 18 -28.73 -16.03 46.31
N ASN A 19 -27.92 -16.13 47.36
CA ASN A 19 -27.93 -15.15 48.44
C ASN A 19 -27.42 -13.81 47.85
N PRO A 20 -28.11 -12.66 48.06
CA PRO A 20 -27.65 -11.36 47.58
C PRO A 20 -26.17 -11.08 47.89
N LEU A 21 -25.64 -11.58 49.02
CA LEU A 21 -24.22 -11.46 49.36
C LEU A 21 -23.28 -12.17 48.35
N SER A 22 -23.68 -13.35 47.86
CA SER A 22 -22.93 -14.12 46.87
C SER A 22 -22.96 -13.46 45.48
N VAL A 23 -24.09 -12.82 45.13
CA VAL A 23 -24.23 -12.02 43.91
C VAL A 23 -23.32 -10.79 43.96
N ILE A 24 -23.28 -10.09 45.10
CA ILE A 24 -22.38 -8.94 45.31
C ILE A 24 -20.90 -9.35 45.21
N LEU A 25 -20.52 -10.50 45.77
CA LEU A 25 -19.14 -11.01 45.68
C LEU A 25 -18.76 -11.42 44.25
N ILE A 26 -19.68 -12.03 43.49
CA ILE A 26 -19.45 -12.36 42.07
C ILE A 26 -19.33 -11.08 41.24
N ILE A 27 -20.20 -10.09 41.44
CA ILE A 27 -20.13 -8.78 40.78
C ILE A 27 -18.83 -8.06 41.14
N GLY A 28 -18.44 -8.09 42.42
CA GLY A 28 -17.18 -7.52 42.89
C GLY A 28 -15.95 -8.23 42.30
N TYR A 29 -15.99 -9.55 42.16
CA TYR A 29 -14.94 -10.32 41.49
C TYR A 29 -14.87 -10.00 39.99
N ILE A 30 -16.02 -9.92 39.30
CA ILE A 30 -16.10 -9.49 37.90
C ILE A 30 -15.52 -8.08 37.78
N TYR A 31 -15.89 -7.15 38.66
CA TYR A 31 -15.37 -5.79 38.70
C TYR A 31 -13.86 -5.76 38.92
N ILE A 32 -13.34 -6.43 39.95
CA ILE A 32 -11.90 -6.52 40.21
C ILE A 32 -11.17 -7.15 39.03
N SER A 33 -11.73 -8.20 38.40
CA SER A 33 -11.13 -8.85 37.22
C SER A 33 -11.15 -7.96 35.97
N LEU A 34 -12.20 -7.13 35.79
CA LEU A 34 -12.31 -6.13 34.74
C LEU A 34 -11.35 -4.95 34.94
N PHE A 35 -10.93 -4.66 36.18
CA PHE A 35 -9.90 -3.66 36.49
C PHE A 35 -8.48 -4.26 36.54
N TYR A 36 -8.35 -5.58 36.67
CA TYR A 36 -7.08 -6.32 36.58
C TYR A 36 -6.63 -6.54 35.11
N ILE A 37 -7.53 -6.26 34.17
CA ILE A 37 -7.37 -6.29 32.70
C ILE A 37 -7.61 -4.84 32.26
N SER A 38 -6.84 -4.16 31.42
CA SER A 38 -5.60 -4.43 30.73
C SER A 38 -5.25 -3.13 30.02
N ALA A 39 -4.05 -2.58 30.20
CA ALA A 39 -3.65 -1.43 29.39
C ALA A 39 -3.75 -1.82 27.91
N GLU A 40 -4.47 -1.04 27.11
CA GLU A 40 -4.55 -1.29 25.68
C GLU A 40 -3.47 -0.52 24.93
N LYS A 41 -2.90 -1.13 23.90
CA LYS A 41 -1.86 -0.54 23.06
C LYS A 41 -2.23 -0.67 21.59
N ILE A 42 -2.16 0.43 20.85
CA ILE A 42 -2.15 0.41 19.38
C ILE A 42 -0.70 0.43 18.90
N VAL A 43 -0.35 -0.51 18.03
CA VAL A 43 0.91 -0.54 17.30
C VAL A 43 0.62 -0.31 15.83
N ILE A 44 1.21 0.74 15.26
CA ILE A 44 1.09 1.06 13.84
C ILE A 44 2.32 0.50 13.12
N ARG A 45 2.09 -0.31 12.08
CA ARG A 45 3.13 -0.81 11.16
C ARG A 45 2.94 -0.16 9.79
N GLU A 46 3.71 -0.59 8.79
CA GLU A 46 3.64 -0.01 7.44
C GLU A 46 2.30 -0.27 6.75
N ASP A 47 1.78 -1.49 6.85
CA ASP A 47 0.64 -2.01 6.09
C ASP A 47 -0.54 -2.45 6.98
N TYR A 48 -0.36 -2.49 8.30
CA TYR A 48 -1.40 -2.84 9.26
C TYR A 48 -1.22 -2.14 10.61
N LEU A 49 -2.29 -2.15 11.41
CA LEU A 49 -2.25 -1.80 12.81
C LEU A 49 -2.61 -3.01 13.68
N ILE A 50 -2.09 -3.04 14.91
CA ILE A 50 -2.40 -4.06 15.91
C ILE A 50 -2.99 -3.37 17.13
N ILE A 51 -4.14 -3.86 17.59
CA ILE A 51 -4.70 -3.54 18.90
C ILE A 51 -4.33 -4.68 19.85
N GLN A 52 -3.67 -4.35 20.96
CA GLN A 52 -3.26 -5.32 21.98
C GLN A 52 -3.86 -4.96 23.34
N ALA A 53 -4.33 -5.97 24.07
CA ALA A 53 -4.67 -5.86 25.48
C ALA A 53 -3.52 -6.44 26.31
N LEU A 54 -3.02 -5.68 27.28
CA LEU A 54 -1.86 -6.04 28.11
C LEU A 54 -2.29 -6.35 29.55
N GLY A 55 -1.93 -7.54 30.04
CA GLY A 55 -2.09 -7.90 31.45
C GLY A 55 -0.94 -7.38 32.32
N ASN A 56 -0.88 -7.86 33.56
CA ASN A 56 0.21 -7.53 34.47
C ASN A 56 1.58 -7.85 33.87
N LYS A 57 2.56 -6.96 34.10
CA LYS A 57 3.93 -7.03 33.53
C LYS A 57 3.98 -6.94 32.00
N GLU A 58 3.06 -6.22 31.37
CA GLU A 58 3.00 -6.00 29.91
C GLU A 58 2.84 -7.29 29.07
N LYS A 59 2.38 -8.38 29.67
CA LYS A 59 2.12 -9.61 28.92
C LYS A 59 0.93 -9.41 27.99
N VAL A 60 1.10 -9.64 26.68
CA VAL A 60 0.01 -9.59 25.70
C VAL A 60 -1.01 -10.68 26.00
N LEU A 61 -2.23 -10.27 26.37
CA LEU A 61 -3.36 -11.17 26.61
C LEU A 61 -4.16 -11.40 25.33
N TYR A 62 -4.28 -10.35 24.52
CA TYR A 62 -5.01 -10.36 23.27
C TYR A 62 -4.31 -9.47 22.24
N SER A 63 -4.33 -9.87 20.98
CA SER A 63 -3.74 -9.13 19.87
C SER A 63 -4.61 -9.30 18.64
N LYS A 64 -4.93 -8.18 17.98
CA LYS A 64 -5.79 -8.16 16.80
C LYS A 64 -5.19 -7.31 15.71
N LYS A 65 -4.93 -7.93 14.56
CA LYS A 65 -4.38 -7.30 13.37
C LYS A 65 -5.51 -6.73 12.50
N ILE A 66 -5.33 -5.51 12.01
CA ILE A 66 -6.24 -4.80 11.10
C ILE A 66 -5.40 -4.22 9.97
N PHE A 67 -5.65 -4.61 8.73
CA PHE A 67 -4.93 -4.05 7.59
C PHE A 67 -5.38 -2.62 7.30
N LEU A 68 -4.46 -1.76 6.86
CA LEU A 68 -4.76 -0.35 6.62
C LEU A 68 -5.75 -0.13 5.46
N ASP A 69 -5.74 -1.02 4.46
CA ASP A 69 -6.66 -0.96 3.32
C ASP A 69 -8.09 -1.41 3.63
N GLU A 70 -8.28 -2.20 4.70
CA GLU A 70 -9.60 -2.62 5.16
C GLU A 70 -10.32 -1.54 5.99
N ILE A 71 -9.62 -0.48 6.42
CA ILE A 71 -10.19 0.56 7.29
C ILE A 71 -11.04 1.53 6.47
N LYS A 72 -12.34 1.54 6.77
CA LYS A 72 -13.31 2.46 6.15
C LYS A 72 -13.42 3.76 6.91
N LYS A 73 -13.54 3.66 8.23
CA LYS A 73 -13.86 4.79 9.09
C LYS A 73 -13.26 4.62 10.47
N ILE A 74 -12.77 5.72 11.00
CA ILE A 74 -12.34 5.84 12.38
C ILE A 74 -13.21 6.91 13.04
N TYR A 75 -13.81 6.60 14.18
CA TYR A 75 -14.67 7.56 14.88
C TYR A 75 -14.66 7.35 16.40
N PHE A 76 -15.02 8.40 17.12
CA PHE A 76 -15.14 8.37 18.58
C PHE A 76 -16.58 8.04 18.97
N LYS A 77 -16.77 7.11 19.90
CA LYS A 77 -18.10 6.79 20.46
C LYS A 77 -18.10 7.13 21.94
N ASP A 78 -19.01 8.01 22.34
CA ASP A 78 -19.12 8.53 23.72
C ASP A 78 -20.22 7.83 24.55
N ALA A 79 -20.98 6.91 23.95
CA ALA A 79 -22.04 6.15 24.62
C ALA A 79 -21.94 4.64 24.37
N PHE A 80 -21.96 3.85 25.45
CA PHE A 80 -22.12 2.40 25.41
C PHE A 80 -23.53 2.04 25.87
N GLY A 81 -24.33 1.41 25.00
CA GLY A 81 -25.68 0.97 25.34
C GLY A 81 -25.62 -0.42 25.97
N ILE A 82 -25.54 -0.49 27.29
CA ILE A 82 -25.83 -1.73 28.04
C ILE A 82 -27.20 -1.53 28.71
N SER A 83 -28.21 -2.23 28.21
CA SER A 83 -29.43 -2.50 28.98
C SER A 83 -29.16 -3.73 29.85
N LEU A 84 -28.84 -3.52 31.12
CA LEU A 84 -28.83 -4.57 32.15
C LEU A 84 -29.62 -4.04 33.35
N MET A 85 -30.75 -4.68 33.64
CA MET A 85 -31.68 -4.31 34.70
C MET A 85 -31.08 -4.57 36.10
N LEU A 86 -30.32 -3.63 36.67
CA LEU A 86 -29.91 -3.67 38.08
C LEU A 86 -29.73 -2.25 38.65
N ASP A 87 -30.54 -1.89 39.65
CA ASP A 87 -30.48 -0.75 40.60
C ASP A 87 -29.99 0.65 40.09
N PRO A 88 -30.83 1.72 40.14
CA PRO A 88 -30.53 3.03 39.54
C PRO A 88 -29.25 3.73 40.05
N GLY A 89 -28.82 3.48 41.29
CA GLY A 89 -27.65 4.15 41.88
C GLY A 89 -26.31 3.70 41.29
N ILE A 90 -26.16 2.39 41.03
CA ILE A 90 -24.97 1.81 40.39
C ILE A 90 -25.03 2.05 38.87
N LEU A 91 -26.23 1.97 38.29
CA LEU A 91 -26.49 2.39 36.90
C LEU A 91 -26.08 3.83 36.66
N ASN A 92 -26.38 4.78 37.55
CA ASN A 92 -26.02 6.18 37.31
C ASN A 92 -24.50 6.39 37.26
N TYR A 93 -23.71 5.61 38.00
CA TYR A 93 -22.25 5.65 37.92
C TYR A 93 -21.71 4.94 36.67
N LEU A 94 -22.28 3.80 36.28
CA LEU A 94 -21.96 3.07 35.04
C LEU A 94 -22.43 3.79 33.75
N PHE A 95 -23.53 4.53 33.81
CA PHE A 95 -24.09 5.35 32.73
C PHE A 95 -23.43 6.74 32.66
N ASN A 96 -23.07 7.35 33.81
CA ASN A 96 -22.31 8.60 33.82
C ASN A 96 -20.83 8.38 33.53
N SER A 97 -20.28 7.19 33.78
CA SER A 97 -19.04 6.77 33.13
C SER A 97 -19.37 6.53 31.66
N LYS A 98 -19.41 7.59 30.85
CA LYS A 98 -19.38 7.49 29.40
C LYS A 98 -18.17 6.62 29.05
N GLN A 99 -18.40 5.33 28.78
CA GLN A 99 -17.38 4.44 28.26
C GLN A 99 -17.05 4.96 26.86
N LYS A 100 -16.06 5.84 26.82
CA LYS A 100 -15.56 6.49 25.63
C LYS A 100 -14.51 5.57 25.03
N PHE A 101 -14.60 5.33 23.73
CA PHE A 101 -13.59 4.56 23.04
C PHE A 101 -13.63 4.85 21.54
N MET A 102 -12.47 4.67 20.94
CA MET A 102 -12.26 4.77 19.51
C MET A 102 -12.84 3.53 18.82
N LYS A 103 -13.51 3.76 17.69
CA LYS A 103 -14.05 2.74 16.79
C LYS A 103 -13.28 2.75 15.49
N ILE A 104 -12.82 1.57 15.05
CA ILE A 104 -12.21 1.35 13.75
C ILE A 104 -13.14 0.40 12.99
N GLU A 105 -13.78 0.93 11.96
CA GLU A 105 -14.72 0.20 11.13
C GLU A 105 -13.98 -0.36 9.90
N THR A 106 -14.13 -1.66 9.69
CA THR A 106 -13.65 -2.36 8.51
C THR A 106 -14.81 -2.93 7.72
N ASP A 107 -14.55 -3.47 6.53
CA ASP A 107 -15.56 -4.15 5.72
C ASP A 107 -16.33 -5.26 6.46
N ARG A 108 -15.66 -5.95 7.39
CA ARG A 108 -16.20 -7.15 8.02
C ARG A 108 -16.65 -6.90 9.46
N LYS A 109 -15.94 -6.05 10.19
CA LYS A 109 -16.03 -5.95 11.67
C LYS A 109 -15.73 -4.54 12.16
N THR A 110 -16.32 -4.17 13.29
CA THR A 110 -15.95 -2.95 14.02
C THR A 110 -15.07 -3.32 15.21
N TYR A 111 -13.96 -2.64 15.34
CA TYR A 111 -12.99 -2.78 16.42
C TYR A 111 -13.13 -1.61 17.40
N SER A 112 -12.82 -1.88 18.67
CA SER A 112 -12.93 -0.90 19.76
C SER A 112 -11.56 -0.77 20.43
N PHE A 113 -11.16 0.44 20.79
CA PHE A 113 -9.90 0.72 21.46
C PHE A 113 -10.02 1.90 22.44
N GLY A 114 -9.33 1.78 23.57
CA GLY A 114 -9.17 2.82 24.57
C GLY A 114 -10.43 2.95 25.39
N LEU A 115 -10.74 1.95 26.23
CA LEU A 115 -11.81 2.07 27.22
C LEU A 115 -11.48 3.26 28.16
N PHE A 116 -12.38 4.24 28.23
CA PHE A 116 -12.20 5.54 28.90
C PHE A 116 -11.25 6.53 28.21
N LEU A 117 -10.98 6.35 26.92
CA LEU A 117 -10.18 7.30 26.13
C LEU A 117 -10.83 8.69 26.10
N GLU A 118 -10.05 9.73 26.40
CA GLU A 118 -10.51 11.11 26.26
C GLU A 118 -10.61 11.54 24.80
N HIS A 119 -11.54 12.45 24.50
CA HIS A 119 -11.74 12.92 23.13
C HIS A 119 -10.50 13.64 22.57
N ASN A 120 -9.78 14.40 23.40
CA ASN A 120 -8.57 15.10 22.96
C ASN A 120 -7.46 14.11 22.57
N ASP A 121 -7.30 13.03 23.34
CA ASP A 121 -6.34 11.98 23.01
C ASP A 121 -6.76 11.17 21.79
N PHE A 122 -8.07 10.94 21.62
CA PHE A 122 -8.61 10.42 20.36
C PHE A 122 -8.21 11.29 19.17
N LEU A 123 -8.31 12.63 19.24
CA LEU A 123 -7.94 13.52 18.12
C LEU A 123 -6.46 13.39 17.76
N LYS A 124 -5.58 13.28 18.76
CA LYS A 124 -4.13 13.05 18.55
C LYS A 124 -3.89 11.72 17.84
N ILE A 125 -4.47 10.64 18.36
CA ILE A 125 -4.34 9.29 17.79
C ILE A 125 -4.92 9.25 16.36
N ASN A 126 -6.08 9.85 16.16
CA ASN A 126 -6.76 9.92 14.87
C ASN A 126 -5.93 10.67 13.83
N THR A 127 -5.30 11.79 14.22
CA THR A 127 -4.39 12.53 13.33
C THR A 127 -3.23 11.67 12.87
N ILE A 128 -2.58 10.94 13.79
CA ILE A 128 -1.46 10.04 13.47
C ILE A 128 -1.92 8.92 12.52
N LEU A 129 -3.08 8.31 12.77
CA LEU A 129 -3.61 7.24 11.94
C LEU A 129 -4.03 7.73 10.54
N LEU A 130 -4.64 8.91 10.44
CA LEU A 130 -4.99 9.52 9.16
C LEU A 130 -3.75 9.81 8.31
N LEU A 131 -2.68 10.33 8.92
CA LEU A 131 -1.41 10.54 8.22
C LEU A 131 -0.84 9.21 7.70
N LYS A 132 -0.88 8.14 8.52
CA LYS A 132 -0.41 6.82 8.10
C LYS A 132 -1.25 6.21 6.97
N LEU A 133 -2.58 6.36 7.03
CA LEU A 133 -3.48 5.89 5.97
C LEU A 133 -3.21 6.60 4.64
N LYS A 134 -2.94 7.91 4.70
CA LYS A 134 -2.56 8.68 3.52
C LYS A 134 -1.23 8.22 2.93
N GLU A 135 -0.20 8.09 3.77
CA GLU A 135 1.12 7.58 3.36
C GLU A 135 1.02 6.20 2.69
N TYR A 136 0.20 5.31 3.27
CA TYR A 136 -0.04 3.99 2.71
C TYR A 136 -0.77 4.05 1.36
N ALA A 137 -1.80 4.90 1.23
CA ALA A 137 -2.52 5.09 -0.02
C ALA A 137 -1.60 5.62 -1.13
N ASP A 138 -0.76 6.61 -0.82
CA ASP A 138 0.22 7.17 -1.75
C ASP A 138 1.26 6.12 -2.17
N LYS A 139 1.79 5.34 -1.21
CA LYS A 139 2.70 4.21 -1.48
C LYS A 139 2.05 3.14 -2.36
N LYS A 140 0.77 2.82 -2.14
CA LYS A 140 0.00 1.86 -2.94
C LYS A 140 -0.21 2.35 -4.37
N ILE A 141 -0.50 3.64 -4.56
CA ILE A 141 -0.60 4.26 -5.89
C ILE A 141 0.74 4.18 -6.63
N MET A 142 1.83 4.53 -5.95
CA MET A 142 3.19 4.45 -6.51
C MET A 142 3.54 3.02 -6.91
N LEU A 143 3.29 2.04 -6.03
CA LEU A 143 3.55 0.63 -6.29
C LEU A 143 2.73 0.10 -7.48
N ASN A 144 1.44 0.46 -7.56
CA ASN A 144 0.60 0.10 -8.70
C ASN A 144 1.10 0.70 -10.02
N LYS A 145 1.58 1.95 -9.99
CA LYS A 145 2.20 2.59 -11.17
C LYS A 145 3.46 1.83 -11.61
N VAL A 146 4.31 1.43 -10.67
CA VAL A 146 5.51 0.63 -10.95
C VAL A 146 5.14 -0.74 -11.52
N ARG A 147 4.18 -1.44 -10.91
CA ARG A 147 3.75 -2.77 -11.36
C ARG A 147 3.14 -2.74 -12.76
N LYS A 148 2.26 -1.76 -13.04
CA LYS A 148 1.68 -1.57 -14.38
C LYS A 148 2.78 -1.37 -15.44
N LYS A 149 3.79 -0.55 -15.13
CA LYS A 149 4.95 -0.39 -16.01
C LYS A 149 5.72 -1.69 -16.19
N GLN A 150 5.98 -2.45 -15.13
CA GLN A 150 6.66 -3.75 -15.24
C GLN A 150 5.87 -4.75 -16.10
N GLU A 151 4.54 -4.77 -15.99
CA GLU A 151 3.66 -5.57 -16.83
C GLU A 151 3.78 -5.13 -18.31
N GLU A 152 3.70 -3.83 -18.60
CA GLU A 152 3.90 -3.27 -19.95
C GLU A 152 5.26 -3.65 -20.55
N LEU A 153 6.34 -3.58 -19.74
CA LEU A 153 7.67 -4.00 -20.13
C LEU A 153 7.71 -5.51 -20.44
N SER A 154 7.14 -6.34 -19.58
CA SER A 154 7.13 -7.80 -19.76
C SER A 154 6.46 -8.20 -21.08
N VAL A 155 5.39 -7.49 -21.46
CA VAL A 155 4.70 -7.72 -22.74
C VAL A 155 5.61 -7.37 -23.91
N ILE A 156 6.40 -6.30 -23.82
CA ILE A 156 7.33 -5.90 -24.90
C ILE A 156 8.50 -6.90 -25.02
N TYR A 157 9.09 -7.32 -23.90
CA TYR A 157 10.24 -8.24 -23.91
C TYR A 157 9.88 -9.68 -24.25
N ASN A 158 8.61 -10.08 -24.11
CA ASN A 158 8.15 -11.41 -24.52
C ASN A 158 7.87 -11.52 -26.04
N LEU A 159 7.90 -10.41 -26.79
CA LEU A 159 7.74 -10.43 -28.24
C LEU A 159 9.02 -10.89 -28.94
N GLU A 160 8.88 -11.48 -30.13
CA GLU A 160 10.00 -11.71 -31.02
C GLU A 160 10.70 -10.39 -31.41
N ILE A 161 11.99 -10.46 -31.76
CA ILE A 161 12.83 -9.28 -32.03
C ILE A 161 12.21 -8.36 -33.10
N GLU A 162 11.64 -8.92 -34.15
CA GLU A 162 11.02 -8.16 -35.25
C GLU A 162 9.73 -7.44 -34.82
N GLU A 163 8.88 -8.11 -34.05
CA GLU A 163 7.64 -7.50 -33.52
C GLU A 163 7.95 -6.43 -32.49
N ARG A 164 8.93 -6.70 -31.63
CA ARG A 164 9.45 -5.73 -30.65
C ARG A 164 10.01 -4.50 -31.35
N TYR A 165 10.79 -4.69 -32.41
CA TYR A 165 11.31 -3.60 -33.22
C TYR A 165 10.18 -2.74 -33.80
N LYS A 166 9.17 -3.32 -34.43
CA LYS A 166 8.00 -2.58 -34.94
C LYS A 166 7.26 -1.82 -33.84
N LYS A 167 7.11 -2.43 -32.67
CA LYS A 167 6.47 -1.78 -31.50
C LYS A 167 7.30 -0.59 -31.01
N VAL A 168 8.62 -0.73 -30.95
CA VAL A 168 9.58 0.32 -30.62
C VAL A 168 9.46 1.49 -31.62
N LEU A 169 9.41 1.23 -32.93
CA LEU A 169 9.21 2.28 -33.94
C LEU A 169 7.91 3.07 -33.76
N ASN A 170 6.81 2.37 -33.45
CA ASN A 170 5.53 3.01 -33.16
C ASN A 170 5.63 3.95 -31.95
N ILE A 171 6.29 3.51 -30.88
CA ILE A 171 6.49 4.33 -29.67
C ILE A 171 7.34 5.57 -29.99
N ILE A 172 8.38 5.48 -30.83
CA ILE A 172 9.18 6.65 -31.26
C ILE A 172 8.29 7.71 -31.89
N LEU A 173 7.37 7.31 -32.77
CA LEU A 173 6.47 8.23 -33.46
C LEU A 173 5.43 8.85 -32.53
N ASP A 174 4.98 8.11 -31.51
CA ASP A 174 3.99 8.57 -30.54
C ASP A 174 4.60 9.52 -29.51
N GLU A 175 5.75 9.15 -28.94
CA GLU A 175 6.42 9.94 -27.89
C GLU A 175 7.27 11.08 -28.46
N LYS A 176 7.71 10.97 -29.72
CA LYS A 176 8.58 11.94 -30.41
C LYS A 176 9.88 12.22 -29.66
N LYS A 177 10.36 11.25 -28.89
CA LYS A 177 11.58 11.33 -28.07
C LYS A 177 12.46 10.12 -28.33
N ILE A 178 13.76 10.36 -28.36
CA ILE A 178 14.78 9.33 -28.53
C ILE A 178 15.88 9.55 -27.49
N ILE A 179 16.35 8.45 -26.90
CA ILE A 179 17.51 8.43 -26.02
C ILE A 179 18.64 7.77 -26.79
N LEU A 180 19.70 8.53 -27.03
CA LEU A 180 20.89 8.04 -27.71
C LEU A 180 21.96 7.69 -26.69
N SER A 181 22.53 6.50 -26.82
CA SER A 181 23.84 6.21 -26.24
C SER A 181 24.87 6.13 -27.37
N LYS A 182 26.02 6.80 -27.17
CA LYS A 182 27.18 6.72 -28.06
C LYS A 182 28.11 5.66 -27.47
N LYS A 183 27.99 4.41 -27.93
CA LYS A 183 28.89 3.33 -27.54
C LYS A 183 29.69 2.87 -28.75
N ASP A 184 31.02 3.00 -28.69
CA ASP A 184 31.96 2.43 -29.67
C ASP A 184 31.62 2.75 -31.15
N GLY A 185 31.17 3.97 -31.43
CA GLY A 185 30.83 4.42 -32.79
C GLY A 185 29.44 3.98 -33.30
N CYS A 186 28.69 3.18 -32.54
CA CYS A 186 27.30 2.83 -32.80
C CYS A 186 26.34 3.69 -31.97
N CYS A 187 25.25 4.15 -32.57
CA CYS A 187 24.15 4.78 -31.84
C CYS A 187 23.25 3.68 -31.27
N VAL A 188 22.98 3.69 -29.98
CA VAL A 188 21.90 2.87 -29.38
C VAL A 188 20.71 3.78 -29.18
N VAL A 189 19.59 3.46 -29.81
CA VAL A 189 18.32 4.19 -29.66
C VAL A 189 17.45 3.45 -28.65
N ASN A 190 17.14 4.15 -27.55
CA ASN A 190 16.28 3.70 -26.46
C ASN A 190 15.16 4.72 -26.23
N ILE A 191 14.02 4.30 -25.67
CA ILE A 191 12.80 5.12 -25.66
C ILE A 191 12.29 5.43 -24.23
N SER A 192 12.59 4.63 -23.20
CA SER A 192 12.06 4.92 -21.85
C SER A 192 13.04 5.73 -20.99
N ASN A 193 12.70 6.98 -20.66
CA ASN A 193 13.57 7.88 -19.88
C ASN A 193 13.53 7.61 -18.36
N GLU A 194 12.36 7.23 -17.83
CA GLU A 194 12.17 7.10 -16.37
C GLU A 194 12.80 5.84 -15.77
N SER A 195 13.13 4.82 -16.58
CA SER A 195 13.63 3.53 -16.08
C SER A 195 15.13 3.35 -16.26
N ILE A 196 15.75 4.12 -17.16
CA ILE A 196 17.15 3.92 -17.53
C ILE A 196 18.04 4.25 -16.34
N LYS A 197 17.91 5.43 -15.72
CA LYS A 197 18.83 5.88 -14.64
C LYS A 197 18.92 4.91 -13.45
N ASP A 198 17.90 4.10 -13.22
CA ASP A 198 17.86 3.13 -12.11
C ASP A 198 18.34 1.72 -12.51
N LEU A 199 18.43 1.41 -13.81
CA LEU A 199 18.97 0.14 -14.30
C LEU A 199 20.50 0.12 -14.16
N GLU A 200 21.08 -0.96 -13.61
CA GLU A 200 22.55 -1.11 -13.49
C GLU A 200 23.30 -0.95 -14.82
N ILE A 201 22.65 -1.28 -15.94
CA ILE A 201 23.17 -1.19 -17.31
C ILE A 201 23.41 0.27 -17.74
N SER A 202 22.75 1.25 -17.10
CA SER A 202 22.79 2.65 -17.49
C SER A 202 23.82 3.50 -16.74
N LYS A 203 24.34 3.01 -15.60
CA LYS A 203 25.18 3.80 -14.70
C LYS A 203 26.48 4.26 -15.36
N ASP A 204 26.97 3.49 -16.33
CA ASP A 204 28.23 3.74 -17.04
C ASP A 204 28.02 4.25 -18.48
N MET A 205 26.78 4.51 -18.92
CA MET A 205 26.48 4.98 -20.28
C MET A 205 26.04 6.44 -20.29
N ASN A 206 26.69 7.26 -21.12
CA ASN A 206 26.25 8.63 -21.39
C ASN A 206 25.06 8.62 -22.36
N PHE A 207 23.87 8.88 -21.82
CA PHE A 207 22.64 9.01 -22.61
C PHE A 207 22.32 10.49 -22.89
N GLU A 208 22.03 10.80 -24.15
CA GLU A 208 21.51 12.10 -24.60
C GLU A 208 20.05 11.93 -25.01
N GLU A 209 19.11 12.65 -24.37
CA GLU A 209 17.73 12.74 -24.82
C GLU A 209 17.65 13.78 -25.95
N ILE A 210 17.12 13.37 -27.11
CA ILE A 210 16.97 14.21 -28.30
C ILE A 210 15.53 14.08 -28.80
N ASP A 211 14.95 15.20 -29.21
CA ASP A 211 13.67 15.22 -29.92
C ASP A 211 13.76 14.42 -31.23
N PHE A 212 12.74 13.63 -31.53
CA PHE A 212 12.72 12.74 -32.69
C PHE A 212 12.94 13.50 -34.01
N TYR A 213 12.37 14.68 -34.19
CA TYR A 213 12.53 15.44 -35.43
C TYR A 213 13.95 16.01 -35.57
N VAL A 214 14.52 16.47 -34.46
CA VAL A 214 15.92 16.88 -34.41
C VAL A 214 16.82 15.71 -34.78
N PHE A 215 16.56 14.53 -34.22
CA PHE A 215 17.28 13.30 -34.57
C PHE A 215 17.13 12.94 -36.06
N TYR A 216 15.91 13.01 -36.58
CA TYR A 216 15.58 12.67 -37.96
C TYR A 216 16.33 13.57 -38.97
N VAL A 217 16.38 14.88 -38.72
CA VAL A 217 17.06 15.84 -39.60
C VAL A 217 18.58 15.72 -39.51
N ASN A 218 19.11 15.57 -38.29
CA ASN A 218 20.56 15.61 -38.06
C ASN A 218 21.26 14.28 -38.30
N TYR A 219 20.56 13.14 -38.15
CA TYR A 219 21.15 11.81 -38.31
C TYR A 219 20.53 11.04 -39.47
N LEU A 220 19.21 10.85 -39.50
CA LEU A 220 18.56 10.01 -40.52
C LEU A 220 18.54 10.64 -41.92
N SER A 221 18.56 11.96 -42.02
CA SER A 221 18.48 12.67 -43.31
C SER A 221 19.84 12.91 -43.97
N LYS A 222 20.94 12.60 -43.29
CA LYS A 222 22.30 12.90 -43.74
C LYS A 222 22.94 11.67 -44.40
N LYS A 223 23.45 11.85 -45.62
CA LYS A 223 24.10 10.78 -46.41
C LYS A 223 25.28 10.13 -45.68
N GLU A 224 26.02 10.90 -44.88
CA GLU A 224 27.18 10.41 -44.11
C GLU A 224 26.83 9.36 -43.05
N TYR A 225 25.54 9.25 -42.66
CA TYR A 225 25.08 8.29 -41.65
C TYR A 225 24.35 7.09 -42.25
N GLU A 226 23.97 7.10 -43.53
CA GLU A 226 23.10 6.07 -44.14
C GLU A 226 23.56 4.63 -43.91
N ASN A 227 24.87 4.39 -44.04
CA ASN A 227 25.49 3.07 -43.88
C ASN A 227 25.87 2.73 -42.44
N LYS A 228 25.71 3.66 -41.49
CA LYS A 228 26.03 3.40 -40.09
C LYS A 228 24.98 2.49 -39.48
N LYS A 229 25.44 1.56 -38.65
CA LYS A 229 24.58 0.63 -37.91
C LYS A 229 24.15 1.27 -36.59
N VAL A 230 22.89 1.05 -36.25
CA VAL A 230 22.23 1.52 -35.04
C VAL A 230 21.55 0.32 -34.39
N LEU A 231 21.68 0.21 -33.07
CA LEU A 231 20.98 -0.78 -32.28
C LEU A 231 19.70 -0.15 -31.75
N VAL A 232 18.55 -0.60 -32.23
CA VAL A 232 17.24 -0.04 -31.87
C VAL A 232 16.53 -1.01 -30.93
N GLY A 233 16.29 -0.59 -29.69
CA GLY A 233 15.72 -1.47 -28.67
C GLY A 233 15.00 -0.71 -27.56
N TYR A 234 14.21 -1.45 -26.78
CA TYR A 234 13.54 -0.92 -25.61
C TYR A 234 14.42 -1.15 -24.36
N ASN A 235 14.64 -0.14 -23.53
CA ASN A 235 15.58 -0.09 -22.40
C ASN A 235 17.02 -0.59 -22.65
N GLY A 236 17.52 -0.54 -23.90
CA GLY A 236 18.93 -0.82 -24.19
C GLY A 236 19.32 -2.30 -24.12
N THR A 237 18.35 -3.22 -24.07
CA THR A 237 18.55 -4.67 -24.14
C THR A 237 17.88 -5.25 -25.38
N ASP A 238 18.45 -6.34 -25.93
CA ASP A 238 17.91 -7.12 -27.06
C ASP A 238 17.44 -6.26 -28.26
N GLY A 239 18.18 -5.19 -28.56
CA GLY A 239 17.88 -4.33 -29.69
C GLY A 239 18.10 -5.03 -31.03
N LYS A 240 17.34 -4.63 -32.04
CA LYS A 240 17.57 -5.04 -33.42
C LYS A 240 18.64 -4.14 -34.02
N GLU A 241 19.70 -4.75 -34.55
CA GLU A 241 20.71 -4.03 -35.32
C GLU A 241 20.17 -3.75 -36.73
N VAL A 242 20.15 -2.47 -37.12
CA VAL A 242 19.72 -2.02 -38.44
C VAL A 242 20.64 -0.91 -38.94
N THR A 243 20.70 -0.71 -40.27
CA THR A 243 21.35 0.49 -40.83
C THR A 243 20.47 1.72 -40.66
N MET A 244 21.04 2.91 -40.55
CA MET A 244 20.28 4.17 -40.48
C MET A 244 19.35 4.36 -41.69
N SER A 245 19.77 3.93 -42.89
CA SER A 245 18.91 3.96 -44.09
C SER A 245 17.66 3.09 -43.89
N LYS A 246 17.84 1.84 -43.46
CA LYS A 246 16.72 0.92 -43.17
C LYS A 246 15.82 1.44 -42.05
N PHE A 247 16.40 1.96 -40.98
CA PHE A 247 15.65 2.55 -39.87
C PHE A 247 14.80 3.74 -40.31
N LYS A 248 15.34 4.60 -41.18
CA LYS A 248 14.61 5.72 -41.78
C LYS A 248 13.43 5.24 -42.64
N GLU A 249 13.67 4.23 -43.48
CA GLU A 249 12.64 3.62 -44.32
C GLU A 249 11.49 3.07 -43.47
N ASP A 250 11.80 2.23 -42.49
CA ASP A 250 10.81 1.56 -41.63
C ASP A 250 9.99 2.59 -40.81
N ILE A 251 10.63 3.66 -40.33
CA ILE A 251 9.94 4.77 -39.64
C ILE A 251 8.98 5.51 -40.59
N ASN A 252 9.43 5.80 -41.82
CA ASN A 252 8.59 6.50 -42.79
C ASN A 252 7.41 5.63 -43.22
N GLU A 253 7.61 4.33 -43.43
CA GLU A 253 6.53 3.39 -43.76
C GLU A 253 5.43 3.39 -42.67
N ILE A 254 5.83 3.30 -41.39
CA ILE A 254 4.86 3.36 -40.28
C ILE A 254 4.18 4.73 -40.21
N ARG A 255 4.92 5.82 -40.39
CA ARG A 255 4.33 7.18 -40.36
C ARG A 255 3.33 7.39 -41.49
N ASP A 256 3.69 6.98 -42.71
CA ASP A 256 2.91 7.20 -43.92
C ASP A 256 1.70 6.25 -43.96
N SER A 257 1.82 5.04 -43.39
CA SER A 257 0.66 4.16 -43.15
C SER A 257 -0.33 4.80 -42.15
N ARG A 258 0.15 5.45 -41.08
CA ARG A 258 -0.72 6.17 -40.13
C ARG A 258 -1.38 7.41 -40.75
N SER A 259 -0.75 8.06 -41.73
CA SER A 259 -1.34 9.23 -42.40
C SER A 259 -2.40 8.83 -43.43
N THR A 260 -2.27 7.67 -44.07
CA THR A 260 -3.26 7.16 -45.04
C THR A 260 -4.58 6.74 -44.38
N PHE A 261 -4.59 6.35 -43.11
CA PHE A 261 -5.82 6.09 -42.34
C PHE A 261 -6.52 7.35 -41.79
N LYS A 262 -5.96 8.55 -41.99
CA LYS A 262 -6.54 9.83 -41.53
C LYS A 262 -7.27 10.61 -42.63
N ASN A 263 -7.41 10.07 -43.84
CA ASN A 263 -8.15 10.66 -44.95
C ASN A 263 -9.50 9.97 -45.16
#